data_AF-A0A5B0PBC1-F1
#
_entry.id   AF-A0A5B0PBC1-F1
#
_cell.length_a   1.000
_cell.length_b   1.000
_cell.length_c   1.000
_cell.angle_alpha   90.00
_cell.angle_beta   90.00
_cell.angle_gamma   90.00
#
_symmetry.space_group_name_H-M   'P 1'
#
loop_
_entity.id
_entity.type
_entity.pdbx_description
1 polymer ?
#
loop_
_entity_poly.entity_id
_entity_poly.type
_entity_poly.pdbx_seq_one_letter_code
_entity_poly.pdbx_strand_id
1 'polypeptide(L)'
;MPPRRAPAQPMQSKTKKKAIPWDRDGVNGGESSIDIVLDWLSTGNNYERWRGDNEKGMTKTRLCSEIVHIMNQKGIRHRDTKGVRQKIGDLQSSYNTACDFVKNTGEGIMASDELNGVHTVYGQFTSLDFIMNMSQGRT
;
A
#
# COMPACT_ATOMS: atom_id res chain seq x y z
N MET A 1 -41.30 47.42 -21.26
CA MET A 1 -40.69 46.89 -20.01
C MET A 1 -39.87 45.65 -20.36
N PRO A 2 -38.61 45.51 -19.94
CA PRO A 2 -37.87 44.27 -20.14
C PRO A 2 -38.28 43.22 -19.08
N PRO A 3 -38.13 41.91 -19.37
CA PRO A 3 -38.53 40.85 -18.45
C PRO A 3 -37.55 40.75 -17.27
N ARG A 4 -38.10 40.59 -16.06
CA ARG A 4 -37.38 40.41 -14.80
C ARG A 4 -36.61 39.08 -14.82
N ARG A 5 -35.28 39.11 -14.70
CA ARG A 5 -34.43 37.92 -14.52
C ARG A 5 -34.86 37.17 -13.25
N ALA A 6 -35.09 35.86 -13.36
CA ALA A 6 -35.24 34.98 -12.22
C ALA A 6 -33.91 34.86 -11.44
N PRO A 7 -33.94 34.73 -10.11
CA PRO A 7 -32.73 34.53 -9.33
C PRO A 7 -32.08 33.19 -9.70
N ALA A 8 -30.78 33.23 -10.04
CA ALA A 8 -29.98 32.05 -10.30
C ALA A 8 -29.93 31.18 -9.03
N GLN A 9 -30.31 29.91 -9.16
CA GLN A 9 -30.19 28.96 -8.04
C GLN A 9 -28.72 28.69 -7.74
N PRO A 10 -28.31 28.66 -6.46
CA PRO A 10 -26.94 28.33 -6.08
C PRO A 10 -26.63 26.88 -6.46
N MET A 11 -25.67 26.73 -7.36
CA MET A 11 -25.11 25.46 -7.79
C MET A 11 -24.45 24.80 -6.57
N GLN A 12 -25.12 23.80 -5.99
CA GLN A 12 -24.62 23.07 -4.82
C GLN A 12 -23.27 22.43 -5.16
N SER A 13 -22.20 22.95 -4.57
CA SER A 13 -20.87 22.37 -4.68
C SER A 13 -20.87 21.03 -3.94
N LYS A 14 -20.71 19.93 -4.68
CA LYS A 14 -20.51 18.60 -4.09
C LYS A 14 -19.22 18.63 -3.28
N THR A 15 -19.33 18.61 -1.96
CA THR A 15 -18.18 18.53 -1.05
C THR A 15 -17.47 17.19 -1.26
N LYS A 16 -16.20 17.23 -1.68
CA LYS A 16 -15.36 16.03 -1.82
C LYS A 16 -15.11 15.47 -0.42
N LYS A 17 -15.54 14.23 -0.15
CA LYS A 17 -15.23 13.55 1.11
C LYS A 17 -13.71 13.43 1.26
N LYS A 18 -13.19 13.75 2.44
CA LYS A 18 -11.75 13.58 2.75
C LYS A 18 -11.39 12.10 2.59
N ALA A 19 -10.26 11.82 1.95
CA ALA A 19 -9.75 10.45 1.84
C ALA A 19 -9.38 9.93 3.24
N ILE A 20 -9.80 8.70 3.55
CA ILE A 20 -9.50 8.06 4.84
C ILE A 20 -8.09 7.42 4.74
N PRO A 21 -7.14 7.81 5.62
CA PRO A 21 -5.80 7.21 5.66
C PRO A 21 -5.86 5.69 5.88
N TRP A 22 -4.95 4.93 5.27
CA TRP A 22 -4.93 3.46 5.36
C TRP A 22 -4.29 2.94 6.66
N ASP A 23 -3.53 3.79 7.35
CA ASP A 23 -2.82 3.50 8.60
C ASP A 23 -3.61 3.93 9.85
N ARG A 24 -4.77 4.58 9.69
CA ARG A 24 -5.55 5.15 10.81
C ARG A 24 -7.05 4.90 10.69
N ASP A 25 -7.42 3.85 9.98
CA ASP A 25 -8.82 3.48 9.75
C ASP A 25 -9.25 2.22 10.50
N GLY A 26 -8.41 1.75 11.43
CA GLY A 26 -8.76 0.71 12.38
C GLY A 26 -9.99 1.10 13.20
N VAL A 27 -10.86 0.13 13.42
CA VAL A 27 -12.12 0.31 14.17
C VAL A 27 -11.95 -0.27 15.57
N ASN A 28 -12.40 0.44 16.61
CA ASN A 28 -12.33 0.01 18.02
C ASN A 28 -10.91 -0.35 18.51
N GLY A 29 -9.89 0.36 18.02
CA GLY A 29 -8.48 0.06 18.35
C GLY A 29 -7.93 -1.20 17.69
N GLY A 30 -8.66 -1.77 16.72
CA GLY A 30 -8.20 -2.89 15.89
C GLY A 30 -7.21 -2.48 14.81
N GLU A 31 -6.74 -3.49 14.07
CA GLU A 31 -5.81 -3.36 12.95
C GLU A 31 -6.33 -2.41 11.87
N SER A 32 -5.42 -1.61 11.31
CA SER A 32 -5.74 -0.73 10.19
C SER A 32 -5.76 -1.50 8.86
N SER A 33 -6.24 -0.85 7.80
CA SER A 33 -6.23 -1.44 6.47
C SER A 33 -4.82 -1.77 5.99
N ILE A 34 -3.80 -0.99 6.38
CA ILE A 34 -2.41 -1.30 6.00
C ILE A 34 -1.91 -2.56 6.68
N ASP A 35 -2.21 -2.72 7.98
CA ASP A 35 -1.80 -3.88 8.76
C ASP A 35 -2.43 -5.15 8.19
N ILE A 36 -3.73 -5.13 7.89
CA ILE A 36 -4.46 -6.26 7.30
C ILE A 36 -3.87 -6.66 5.94
N VAL A 37 -3.49 -5.70 5.10
CA VAL A 37 -2.85 -5.98 3.80
C VAL A 37 -1.50 -6.65 4.00
N LEU A 38 -0.67 -6.12 4.89
CA LEU A 38 0.67 -6.65 5.15
C LEU A 38 0.63 -8.03 5.80
N ASP A 39 -0.27 -8.24 6.76
CA ASP A 39 -0.52 -9.53 7.40
C ASP A 39 -0.99 -10.58 6.38
N TRP A 40 -1.97 -10.23 5.53
CA TRP A 40 -2.43 -11.13 4.48
C TRP A 40 -1.31 -11.49 3.51
N LEU A 41 -0.48 -10.53 3.06
CA LEU A 41 0.65 -10.78 2.16
C LEU A 41 1.72 -11.66 2.82
N SER A 42 1.92 -11.51 4.12
CA SER A 42 2.94 -12.25 4.89
C SER A 42 2.46 -13.62 5.35
N THR A 43 1.17 -13.94 5.18
CA THR A 43 0.57 -15.19 5.61
C THR A 43 0.70 -16.27 4.53
N GLY A 44 1.35 -17.38 4.87
CA GLY A 44 1.44 -18.56 4.01
C GLY A 44 2.01 -18.26 2.62
N ASN A 45 1.33 -18.72 1.57
CA ASN A 45 1.74 -18.50 0.18
C ASN A 45 0.97 -17.36 -0.52
N ASN A 46 0.37 -16.44 0.23
CA ASN A 46 -0.48 -15.38 -0.34
C ASN A 46 0.29 -14.42 -1.25
N TYR A 47 1.53 -14.04 -0.89
CA TYR A 47 2.35 -13.22 -1.78
C TYR A 47 2.72 -13.95 -3.08
N GLU A 48 3.00 -15.25 -3.02
CA GLU A 48 3.26 -16.06 -4.23
C GLU A 48 2.02 -16.13 -5.13
N ARG A 49 0.84 -16.35 -4.54
CA ARG A 49 -0.46 -16.26 -5.23
C ARG A 49 -0.66 -14.90 -5.88
N TRP A 50 -0.24 -13.82 -5.23
CA TRP A 50 -0.33 -12.45 -5.73
C TRP A 50 0.65 -12.14 -6.88
N ARG A 51 1.89 -12.64 -6.79
CA ARG A 51 2.95 -12.40 -7.77
C ARG A 51 2.86 -13.32 -9.00
N GLY A 52 2.34 -14.53 -8.84
CA GLY A 52 2.35 -15.59 -9.85
C GLY A 52 1.85 -15.17 -11.23
N ASP A 53 2.51 -15.74 -12.25
CA ASP A 53 2.16 -15.55 -13.66
C ASP A 53 0.95 -16.43 -14.02
N ASN A 54 -0.03 -15.86 -14.72
CA ASN A 54 -1.41 -16.36 -14.74
C ASN A 54 -1.60 -17.54 -15.72
N GLU A 55 -1.15 -18.75 -15.37
CA GLU A 55 -1.50 -19.96 -16.13
C GLU A 55 -2.82 -20.62 -15.67
N LYS A 56 -3.28 -20.35 -14.43
CA LYS A 56 -4.49 -20.96 -13.84
C LYS A 56 -5.53 -19.97 -13.30
N GLY A 57 -5.53 -18.73 -13.78
CA GLY A 57 -6.71 -17.85 -13.74
C GLY A 57 -7.27 -17.48 -12.35
N MET A 58 -6.51 -17.55 -11.26
CA MET A 58 -6.90 -16.81 -10.05
C MET A 58 -6.61 -15.34 -10.26
N THR A 59 -7.63 -14.61 -10.73
CA THR A 59 -7.49 -13.18 -10.98
C THR A 59 -7.07 -12.43 -9.71
N LYS A 60 -6.15 -11.46 -9.84
CA LYS A 60 -5.78 -10.52 -8.75
C LYS A 60 -7.00 -9.92 -8.06
N THR A 61 -8.12 -9.78 -8.79
CA THR A 61 -9.43 -9.37 -8.25
C THR A 61 -9.94 -10.30 -7.15
N ARG A 62 -9.84 -11.63 -7.32
CA ARG A 62 -10.27 -12.60 -6.31
C ARG A 62 -9.46 -12.46 -5.02
N LEU A 63 -8.13 -12.30 -5.13
CA LEU A 63 -7.25 -12.08 -3.97
C LEU A 63 -7.60 -10.76 -3.26
N CYS A 64 -7.87 -9.69 -4.01
CA CYS A 64 -8.32 -8.43 -3.41
C CYS A 64 -9.66 -8.59 -2.69
N SER A 65 -10.58 -9.42 -3.19
CA SER A 65 -11.84 -9.71 -2.51
C SER A 65 -11.64 -10.45 -1.18
N GLU A 66 -10.66 -11.34 -1.08
CA GLU A 66 -10.30 -12.01 0.19
C GLU A 66 -9.87 -10.97 1.23
N ILE A 67 -9.00 -10.03 0.85
CA ILE A 67 -8.54 -8.95 1.74
C ILE A 67 -9.70 -8.04 2.16
N VAL A 68 -10.56 -7.62 1.22
CA VAL A 68 -11.75 -6.80 1.53
C VAL A 68 -12.69 -7.54 2.47
N HIS A 69 -12.81 -8.87 2.34
CA HIS A 69 -13.61 -9.67 3.27
C HIS A 69 -13.05 -9.60 4.70
N ILE A 70 -11.74 -9.72 4.88
CA ILE A 70 -11.07 -9.59 6.19
C ILE A 70 -11.28 -8.18 6.77
N MET A 71 -11.10 -7.13 5.95
CA MET A 71 -11.37 -5.75 6.35
C MET A 71 -12.80 -5.56 6.85
N ASN A 72 -13.78 -6.13 6.14
CA ASN A 72 -15.19 -6.08 6.55
C ASN A 72 -15.44 -6.81 7.89
N GLN A 73 -14.83 -7.97 8.10
CA GLN A 73 -14.90 -8.69 9.37
C GLN A 73 -14.34 -7.88 10.55
N LYS A 74 -13.33 -7.04 10.29
CA LYS A 74 -12.72 -6.12 11.26
C LYS A 74 -13.44 -4.77 11.38
N GLY A 75 -14.57 -4.58 10.66
CA GLY A 75 -15.40 -3.37 10.71
C GLY A 75 -15.02 -2.28 9.70
N ILE A 76 -13.99 -2.48 8.89
CA ILE A 76 -13.54 -1.54 7.86
C ILE A 76 -14.34 -1.77 6.56
N ARG A 77 -15.43 -1.02 6.39
CA ARG A 77 -16.41 -1.24 5.30
C ARG A 77 -16.28 -0.30 4.09
N HIS A 78 -15.31 0.61 4.12
CA HIS A 78 -15.18 1.66 3.10
C HIS A 78 -14.11 1.36 2.03
N ARG A 79 -13.42 0.22 2.15
CA ARG A 79 -12.39 -0.23 1.20
C ARG A 79 -13.02 -1.12 0.12
N ASP A 80 -12.49 -1.02 -1.10
CA ASP A 80 -12.91 -1.82 -2.24
C ASP A 80 -11.72 -2.53 -2.89
N THR A 81 -12.02 -3.50 -3.76
CA THR A 81 -11.00 -4.34 -4.40
C THR A 81 -10.05 -3.54 -5.28
N LYS A 82 -10.52 -2.46 -5.91
CA LYS A 82 -9.68 -1.55 -6.70
C LYS A 82 -8.71 -0.79 -5.80
N GLY A 83 -9.19 -0.24 -4.68
CA GLY A 83 -8.36 0.44 -3.69
C GLY A 83 -7.30 -0.48 -3.11
N VAL A 84 -7.65 -1.73 -2.77
CA VAL A 84 -6.69 -2.72 -2.25
C VAL A 84 -5.63 -3.04 -3.29
N ARG A 85 -6.02 -3.29 -4.54
CA ARG A 85 -5.07 -3.53 -5.64
C ARG A 85 -4.09 -2.38 -5.82
N GLN A 86 -4.61 -1.14 -5.85
CA GLN A 86 -3.78 0.06 -5.95
C GLN A 86 -2.81 0.13 -4.78
N LYS A 87 -3.30 -0.09 -3.56
CA LYS A 87 -2.49 0.03 -2.36
C LYS A 87 -1.34 -0.98 -2.31
N ILE A 88 -1.58 -2.22 -2.74
CA ILE A 88 -0.50 -3.22 -2.86
C ILE A 88 0.54 -2.78 -3.90
N GLY A 89 0.11 -2.21 -5.03
CA GLY A 89 1.02 -1.66 -6.04
C GLY A 89 1.85 -0.47 -5.52
N ASP A 90 1.24 0.42 -4.74
CA ASP A 90 1.92 1.56 -4.11
C ASP A 90 2.98 1.07 -3.11
N LEU A 91 2.65 0.04 -2.31
CA LEU A 91 3.59 -0.58 -1.38
C LEU A 91 4.79 -1.20 -2.09
N GLN A 92 4.55 -1.95 -3.18
CA GLN A 92 5.62 -2.52 -4.00
C GLN A 92 6.52 -1.43 -4.59
N SER A 93 5.92 -0.37 -5.12
CA SER A 93 6.65 0.77 -5.70
C SER A 93 7.50 1.47 -4.63
N SER A 94 6.92 1.76 -3.46
CA SER A 94 7.62 2.39 -2.35
C SER A 94 8.81 1.54 -1.86
N TYR A 95 8.63 0.22 -1.76
CA TYR A 95 9.69 -0.69 -1.39
C TYR A 95 10.83 -0.71 -2.42
N ASN A 96 10.48 -0.80 -3.72
CA ASN A 96 11.47 -0.77 -4.79
C ASN A 96 12.25 0.54 -4.79
N THR A 97 11.57 1.69 -4.66
CA THR A 97 12.24 2.99 -4.55
C THR A 97 13.19 3.07 -3.36
N ALA A 98 12.79 2.55 -2.19
CA ALA A 98 13.66 2.50 -1.03
C ALA A 98 14.87 1.58 -1.25
N CYS A 99 14.66 0.41 -1.87
CA CYS A 99 15.72 -0.53 -2.20
C CYS A 99 16.70 0.06 -3.23
N ASP A 100 16.18 0.74 -4.24
CA ASP A 100 16.96 1.42 -5.27
C ASP A 100 17.75 2.59 -4.66
N PHE A 101 17.15 3.35 -3.74
CA PHE A 101 17.86 4.39 -2.99
C PHE A 101 19.06 3.81 -2.24
N VAL A 102 18.87 2.72 -1.49
CA VAL A 102 19.96 2.05 -0.76
C VAL A 102 21.05 1.52 -1.70
N LYS A 103 20.68 0.94 -2.85
CA LYS A 103 21.64 0.42 -3.84
C LYS A 103 22.43 1.53 -4.55
N ASN A 104 21.77 2.63 -4.91
CA ASN A 104 22.40 3.76 -5.61
C ASN A 104 23.14 4.72 -4.67
N THR A 105 22.93 4.62 -3.36
CA THR A 105 23.76 5.31 -2.35
C THR A 105 25.21 4.78 -2.35
N GLY A 106 25.51 3.70 -3.09
CA GLY A 106 26.86 3.25 -3.41
C GLY A 106 27.53 3.93 -4.62
N GLU A 107 26.79 4.64 -5.49
CA GLU A 107 27.37 5.36 -6.64
C GLU A 107 27.55 6.88 -6.40
N GLY A 108 27.10 7.39 -5.24
CA GLY A 108 27.02 8.83 -5.00
C GLY A 108 27.58 9.36 -3.68
N ILE A 109 28.10 8.53 -2.77
CA ILE A 109 28.91 9.05 -1.65
C ILE A 109 30.33 9.30 -2.20
N MET A 110 30.49 10.43 -2.87
CA MET A 110 31.82 11.04 -2.99
C MET A 110 32.28 11.39 -1.57
N ALA A 111 33.51 11.02 -1.24
CA ALA A 111 34.10 10.95 0.09
C ALA A 111 34.31 12.31 0.81
N SER A 112 33.33 13.22 0.79
CA SER A 112 33.41 14.51 1.47
C SER A 112 32.36 14.73 2.58
N ASP A 113 31.36 13.86 2.72
CA ASP A 113 30.30 14.01 3.74
C ASP A 113 30.36 12.91 4.82
N GLU A 114 31.57 12.46 5.20
CA GLU A 114 31.81 11.42 6.24
C GLU A 114 31.44 11.85 7.68
N LEU A 115 30.79 12.99 7.88
CA LEU A 115 30.69 13.63 9.20
C LEU A 115 29.25 13.95 9.61
N ASN A 116 28.29 13.02 9.52
CA ASN A 116 27.11 12.95 10.43
C ASN A 116 26.05 11.83 10.23
N GLY A 117 26.39 10.65 9.70
CA GLY A 117 25.37 9.84 8.99
C GLY A 117 24.72 8.60 9.63
N VAL A 118 24.75 8.37 10.94
CA VAL A 118 23.94 7.34 11.66
C VAL A 118 24.27 5.86 11.38
N HIS A 119 25.04 5.33 12.31
CA HIS A 119 25.17 3.92 12.65
C HIS A 119 23.89 3.44 13.36
N THR A 120 22.93 2.81 12.69
CA THR A 120 21.94 1.86 13.29
C THR A 120 20.87 1.48 12.28
N VAL A 121 20.80 0.20 11.91
CA VAL A 121 19.60 -0.69 11.88
C VAL A 121 19.78 -1.87 10.92
N TYR A 122 20.88 -2.64 11.06
CA TYR A 122 20.98 -3.97 10.44
C TYR A 122 20.37 -5.10 11.30
N GLY A 123 19.56 -4.75 12.30
CA GLY A 123 19.13 -5.69 13.34
C GLY A 123 17.65 -6.09 13.37
N GLN A 124 16.77 -5.48 12.56
CA GLN A 124 15.31 -5.75 12.66
C GLN A 124 14.58 -6.01 11.33
N PHE A 125 15.27 -5.95 10.19
CA PHE A 125 14.64 -6.20 8.87
C PHE A 125 14.58 -7.67 8.46
N THR A 126 15.08 -8.58 9.30
CA THR A 126 15.24 -10.01 8.95
C THR A 126 13.93 -10.76 8.75
N SER A 127 12.79 -10.25 9.22
CA SER A 127 11.50 -10.92 9.02
C SER A 127 10.81 -10.55 7.70
N LEU A 128 11.03 -9.34 7.17
CA LEU A 128 10.47 -8.93 5.86
C LEU A 128 11.47 -9.21 4.73
N ASP A 129 12.77 -9.09 4.99
CA ASP A 129 13.81 -9.49 4.04
C ASP A 129 13.76 -10.98 3.74
N PHE A 130 13.51 -11.85 4.73
CA PHE A 130 13.39 -13.28 4.51
C PHE A 130 12.21 -13.64 3.59
N ILE A 131 11.07 -12.96 3.74
CA ILE A 131 9.85 -13.20 2.95
C ILE A 131 10.01 -12.63 1.52
N MET A 132 10.76 -11.54 1.34
CA MET A 132 10.96 -10.90 0.02
C MET A 132 12.18 -11.43 -0.76
N ASN A 133 13.24 -11.94 -0.11
CA ASN A 133 14.46 -12.43 -0.79
C ASN A 133 14.41 -13.89 -1.23
N MET A 134 13.48 -14.73 -0.75
CA MET A 134 13.40 -16.14 -1.19
C MET A 134 12.97 -16.30 -2.67
N SER A 135 12.67 -15.19 -3.36
CA SER A 135 12.32 -15.16 -4.78
C SER A 135 13.50 -14.82 -5.71
N GLN A 136 14.70 -14.56 -5.22
CA GLN A 136 15.89 -14.47 -6.07
C GLN A 136 16.69 -15.76 -5.89
N GLY A 137 16.46 -16.75 -6.75
CA GLY A 137 17.24 -17.99 -6.77
C GLY A 137 18.73 -17.73 -7.03
N ARG A 138 19.47 -17.42 -5.97
CA ARG A 138 20.94 -17.49 -5.92
C ARG A 138 21.32 -18.51 -4.85
N THR A 139 21.53 -19.74 -5.32
CA THR A 139 22.61 -20.59 -4.78
C THR A 139 23.95 -20.00 -5.19
#